data_AF-A0A2G6CHT2-F1
#
_entry.id   AF-A0A2G6CHT2-F1
#
_cell.length_a   1.000
_cell.length_b   1.000
_cell.length_c   1.000
_cell.angle_alpha   90.00
_cell.angle_beta   90.00
_cell.angle_gamma   90.00
#
_symmetry.space_group_name_H-M   'P 1'
#
loop_
_entity.id
_entity.type
_entity.pdbx_description
1 polymer ?
#
loop_
_entity_poly.entity_id
_entity_poly.type
_entity_poly.pdbx_seq_one_letter_code
_entity_poly.pdbx_strand_id
1 'polypeptide(L)'
;MAKAPPHKWTFRARFRRHAYGWKSQPAIKRIKEAVSEIKKEARKDPLLAAEGAVLFLEKVSPAIEQVDSSSGAIGTAVNNAIAALVEIIAAVPADDGTRAKWLERLWGAYQDDDIPYLESLGDHWGELCASPEVASHWADELIGTCKMAWSPDPELRGYFKGTTNCLSALVAAGRH
;
A
#
# COMPACT_ATOMS: atom_id res chain seq x y z
N MET A 1 -20.32 10.32 24.63
CA MET A 1 -19.82 11.43 23.78
C MET A 1 -20.05 11.04 22.32
N ALA A 2 -20.66 11.89 21.51
CA ALA A 2 -20.88 11.60 20.09
C ALA A 2 -19.53 11.52 19.37
N LYS A 3 -19.28 10.42 18.65
CA LYS A 3 -18.07 10.25 17.82
C LYS A 3 -18.03 11.37 16.78
N ALA A 4 -16.92 12.09 16.70
CA ALA A 4 -16.75 13.13 15.70
C ALA A 4 -17.03 12.56 14.29
N PRO A 5 -17.68 13.31 13.39
CA PRO A 5 -17.97 12.82 12.05
C PRO A 5 -16.66 12.45 11.35
N PRO A 6 -16.64 11.34 10.59
CA PRO A 6 -15.43 10.88 9.92
C PRO A 6 -14.90 11.97 8.99
N HIS A 7 -13.58 12.16 8.98
CA HIS A 7 -12.92 13.13 8.12
C HIS A 7 -13.28 12.87 6.65
N LYS A 8 -13.64 13.93 5.93
CA LYS A 8 -14.09 13.83 4.54
C LYS A 8 -12.95 14.11 3.58
N TRP A 9 -12.28 13.03 3.16
CA TRP A 9 -11.27 13.08 2.10
C TRP A 9 -11.86 13.46 0.74
N THR A 10 -11.32 14.50 0.12
CA THR A 10 -11.70 14.96 -1.21
C THR A 10 -11.30 13.95 -2.27
N PHE A 11 -10.10 13.37 -2.17
CA PHE A 11 -9.64 12.35 -3.11
C PHE A 11 -10.57 11.13 -3.17
N ARG A 12 -11.23 10.75 -2.06
CA ARG A 12 -12.01 9.51 -1.98
C ARG A 12 -13.08 9.41 -3.07
N ALA A 13 -13.75 10.51 -3.39
CA ALA A 13 -14.78 10.56 -4.43
C ALA A 13 -14.21 10.47 -5.87
N ARG A 14 -12.90 10.76 -6.04
CA ARG A 14 -12.21 10.76 -7.33
C ARG A 14 -11.62 9.40 -7.70
N PHE A 15 -11.35 8.56 -6.70
CA PHE A 15 -10.79 7.20 -6.87
C PHE A 15 -11.88 6.13 -6.71
N ARG A 16 -12.93 6.19 -7.54
CA ARG A 16 -13.85 5.07 -7.75
C ARG A 16 -13.25 4.09 -8.76
N ARG A 17 -13.65 2.83 -8.74
CA ARG A 17 -13.18 1.84 -9.73
C ARG A 17 -13.40 2.37 -11.15
N HIS A 18 -12.39 2.23 -12.00
CA HIS A 18 -12.39 2.65 -13.41
C HIS A 18 -12.69 4.14 -13.66
N ALA A 19 -12.34 5.02 -12.71
CA ALA A 19 -12.71 6.43 -12.77
C ALA A 19 -12.15 7.21 -13.97
N TYR A 20 -11.04 6.75 -14.56
CA TYR A 20 -10.27 7.55 -15.52
C TYR A 20 -10.30 7.02 -16.97
N GLY A 21 -10.85 5.82 -17.21
CA GLY A 21 -10.73 5.13 -18.50
C GLY A 21 -9.26 5.07 -18.95
N TRP A 22 -9.02 5.21 -20.25
CA TRP A 22 -7.67 5.15 -20.84
C TRP A 22 -6.77 6.38 -20.58
N LYS A 23 -7.29 7.46 -19.96
CA LYS A 23 -6.59 8.76 -19.91
C LYS A 23 -5.60 8.84 -18.73
N SER A 24 -4.30 8.91 -19.03
CA SER A 24 -3.24 8.97 -18.00
C SER A 24 -3.11 10.33 -17.29
N GLN A 25 -3.10 11.44 -18.03
CA GLN A 25 -2.86 12.77 -17.44
C GLN A 25 -3.87 13.19 -16.35
N PRO A 26 -5.20 12.99 -16.51
CA PRO A 26 -6.16 13.24 -15.45
C PRO A 26 -5.91 12.39 -14.20
N ALA A 27 -5.58 11.09 -14.36
CA ALA A 27 -5.29 10.20 -13.26
C ALA A 27 -4.04 10.66 -12.48
N ILE A 28 -2.94 10.95 -13.19
CA ILE A 28 -1.69 11.47 -12.60
C ILE A 28 -1.95 12.76 -11.82
N LYS A 29 -2.72 13.69 -12.38
CA LYS A 29 -3.09 14.93 -11.68
C LYS A 29 -3.82 14.63 -10.37
N ARG A 30 -4.80 13.73 -10.38
CA ARG A 30 -5.56 13.39 -9.16
C ARG A 30 -4.72 12.64 -8.13
N ILE A 31 -3.76 11.81 -8.54
CA ILE A 31 -2.81 11.15 -7.62
C ILE A 31 -2.00 12.20 -6.87
N LYS A 32 -1.42 13.16 -7.60
CA LYS A 32 -0.64 14.25 -6.99
C LYS A 32 -1.47 15.12 -6.04
N GLU A 33 -2.72 15.41 -6.40
CA GLU A 33 -3.65 16.14 -5.54
C GLU A 33 -3.97 15.37 -4.25
N ALA A 34 -4.20 14.05 -4.33
CA ALA A 34 -4.47 13.20 -3.16
C ALA A 34 -3.26 13.14 -2.22
N VAL A 35 -2.07 12.92 -2.74
CA VAL A 35 -0.82 12.94 -1.95
C VAL A 35 -0.63 14.31 -1.30
N SER A 36 -0.91 15.40 -2.01
CA SER A 36 -0.81 16.76 -1.46
C SER A 36 -1.85 17.02 -0.36
N GLU A 37 -3.06 16.48 -0.50
CA GLU A 37 -4.11 16.53 0.52
C GLU A 37 -3.66 15.80 1.80
N ILE A 38 -3.18 14.57 1.68
CA ILE A 38 -2.69 13.75 2.80
C ILE A 38 -1.48 14.41 3.47
N LYS A 39 -0.49 14.90 2.72
CA LYS A 39 0.67 15.63 3.26
C LYS A 39 0.28 16.89 4.03
N LYS A 40 -0.79 17.58 3.64
CA LYS A 40 -1.29 18.74 4.38
C LYS A 40 -1.91 18.32 5.71
N GLU A 41 -2.65 17.22 5.72
CA GLU A 41 -3.25 16.69 6.95
C GLU A 41 -2.19 16.14 7.90
N ALA A 42 -1.12 15.53 7.39
CA ALA A 42 -0.01 14.99 8.19
C ALA A 42 0.67 16.05 9.08
N ARG A 43 0.56 17.34 8.73
CA ARG A 43 1.10 18.45 9.53
C ARG A 43 0.23 18.80 10.74
N LYS A 44 -1.02 18.34 10.76
CA LYS A 44 -2.04 18.65 11.78
C LYS A 44 -2.39 17.43 12.60
N ASP A 45 -2.66 16.32 11.91
CA ASP A 45 -3.04 15.04 12.48
C ASP A 45 -2.33 13.91 11.69
N PRO A 46 -1.14 13.49 12.14
CA PRO A 46 -0.37 12.43 11.50
C PRO A 46 -1.10 11.08 11.46
N LEU A 47 -1.86 10.72 12.50
CA LEU A 47 -2.59 9.44 12.55
C LEU A 47 -3.71 9.43 11.53
N LEU A 48 -4.47 10.53 11.45
CA LEU A 48 -5.49 10.68 10.43
C LEU A 48 -4.89 10.65 9.02
N ALA A 49 -3.75 11.29 8.81
CA ALA A 49 -3.06 11.28 7.52
C ALA A 49 -2.58 9.88 7.11
N ALA A 50 -2.05 9.09 8.04
CA ALA A 50 -1.67 7.71 7.78
C ALA A 50 -2.91 6.84 7.43
N GLU A 51 -4.01 6.98 8.15
CA GLU A 51 -5.30 6.35 7.79
C GLU A 51 -5.77 6.77 6.39
N GLY A 52 -5.62 8.05 6.03
CA GLY A 52 -5.89 8.58 4.70
C GLY A 52 -4.96 8.03 3.62
N ALA A 53 -3.69 7.81 3.94
CA ALA A 53 -2.69 7.21 3.07
C ALA A 53 -3.04 5.75 2.74
N VAL A 54 -3.38 4.95 3.74
CA VAL A 54 -3.87 3.57 3.56
C VAL A 54 -5.12 3.58 2.70
N LEU A 55 -6.09 4.45 2.99
CA LEU A 55 -7.31 4.59 2.19
C LEU A 55 -7.04 4.98 0.73
N PHE A 56 -6.02 5.79 0.46
CA PHE A 56 -5.66 6.13 -0.91
C PHE A 56 -5.05 4.93 -1.64
N LEU A 57 -4.13 4.19 -1.00
CA LEU A 57 -3.46 3.02 -1.58
C LEU A 57 -4.44 1.88 -1.89
N GLU A 58 -5.47 1.67 -1.06
CA GLU A 58 -6.57 0.74 -1.35
C GLU A 58 -7.35 1.08 -2.62
N LYS A 59 -7.36 2.36 -3.01
CA LYS A 59 -8.27 2.88 -4.04
C LYS A 59 -7.58 3.23 -5.34
N VAL A 60 -6.28 3.47 -5.31
CA VAL A 60 -5.55 4.00 -6.46
C VAL A 60 -5.56 3.01 -7.62
N SER A 61 -5.19 1.75 -7.37
CA SER A 61 -5.09 0.74 -8.43
C SER A 61 -6.43 0.46 -9.14
N PRO A 62 -7.52 0.10 -8.43
CA PRO A 62 -8.82 -0.14 -9.09
C PRO A 62 -9.33 1.08 -9.87
N ALA A 63 -8.96 2.30 -9.45
CA ALA A 63 -9.39 3.51 -10.14
C ALA A 63 -8.66 3.73 -11.48
N ILE A 64 -7.40 3.31 -11.57
CA ILE A 64 -6.52 3.52 -12.73
C ILE A 64 -6.31 2.26 -13.58
N GLU A 65 -6.94 1.14 -13.23
CA GLU A 65 -6.80 -0.15 -13.92
C GLU A 65 -7.00 -0.06 -15.45
N GLN A 66 -7.86 0.83 -15.94
CA GLN A 66 -8.12 1.02 -17.37
C GLN A 66 -7.22 2.07 -18.04
N VAL A 67 -6.33 2.73 -17.29
CA VAL A 67 -5.45 3.78 -17.80
C VAL A 67 -4.36 3.17 -18.68
N ASP A 68 -4.09 3.80 -19.82
CA ASP A 68 -2.94 3.42 -20.65
C ASP A 68 -1.63 3.68 -19.91
N SER A 69 -0.95 2.58 -19.57
CA SER A 69 0.32 2.55 -18.85
C SER A 69 1.55 2.42 -19.73
N SER A 70 1.39 2.32 -21.05
CA SER A 70 2.48 2.06 -22.02
C SER A 70 3.64 3.06 -21.92
N SER A 71 3.36 4.32 -21.60
CA SER A 71 4.38 5.37 -21.40
C SER A 71 5.16 5.28 -20.09
N GLY A 72 4.75 4.42 -19.15
CA GLY A 72 5.30 4.33 -17.79
C GLY A 72 4.96 5.51 -16.86
N ALA A 73 4.40 6.61 -17.39
CA ALA A 73 4.17 7.83 -16.62
C ALA A 73 3.19 7.65 -15.44
N ILE A 74 2.16 6.82 -15.62
CA ILE A 74 1.21 6.49 -14.55
C ILE A 74 1.88 5.64 -13.46
N GLY A 75 2.68 4.63 -13.83
CA GLY A 75 3.44 3.80 -12.90
C GLY A 75 4.42 4.64 -12.06
N THR A 76 5.18 5.53 -12.69
CA THR A 76 6.06 6.49 -12.00
C THR A 76 5.28 7.38 -11.03
N ALA A 77 4.08 7.84 -11.40
CA ALA A 77 3.26 8.65 -10.52
C ALA A 77 2.77 7.86 -9.28
N VAL A 78 2.40 6.59 -9.45
CA VAL A 78 1.98 5.71 -8.34
C VAL A 78 3.16 5.35 -7.44
N ASN A 79 4.32 4.97 -8.00
CA ASN A 79 5.52 4.66 -7.20
C ASN A 79 5.98 5.85 -6.35
N ASN A 80 5.97 7.06 -6.91
CA ASN A 80 6.24 8.27 -6.15
C ASN A 80 5.20 8.55 -5.07
N ALA A 81 3.93 8.19 -5.30
CA ALA A 81 2.90 8.28 -4.28
C ALA A 81 3.12 7.26 -3.17
N ILE A 82 3.45 6.01 -3.50
CA ILE A 82 3.77 4.94 -2.54
C ILE A 82 4.91 5.38 -1.63
N ALA A 83 6.07 5.75 -2.18
CA ALA A 83 7.22 6.19 -1.40
C ALA A 83 6.87 7.33 -0.42
N ALA A 84 6.12 8.33 -0.91
CA ALA A 84 5.72 9.47 -0.08
C ALA A 84 4.68 9.13 1.01
N LEU A 85 3.85 8.12 0.79
CA LEU A 85 2.78 7.73 1.71
C LEU A 85 3.25 6.68 2.71
N VAL A 86 4.16 5.79 2.32
CA VAL A 86 4.88 4.88 3.22
C VAL A 86 5.57 5.67 4.31
N GLU A 87 6.31 6.72 3.96
CA GLU A 87 7.00 7.58 4.95
C GLU A 87 6.03 8.12 6.00
N ILE A 88 4.83 8.56 5.58
CA ILE A 88 3.79 9.07 6.50
C ILE A 88 3.23 7.96 7.39
N ILE A 89 2.96 6.78 6.81
CA ILE A 89 2.41 5.64 7.54
C ILE A 89 3.43 5.10 8.55
N ALA A 90 4.69 4.94 8.15
CA ALA A 90 5.75 4.39 9.00
C ALA A 90 6.14 5.35 10.14
N ALA A 91 6.18 6.66 9.88
CA ALA A 91 6.63 7.64 10.86
C ALA A 91 5.66 7.87 12.04
N VAL A 92 4.38 7.51 11.91
CA VAL A 92 3.41 7.77 12.97
C VAL A 92 3.42 6.67 14.05
N PRO A 93 3.48 7.00 15.35
CA PRO A 93 3.38 6.01 16.42
C PRO A 93 1.91 5.59 16.62
N ALA A 94 1.43 4.67 15.78
CA ALA A 94 0.13 4.01 15.95
C ALA A 94 0.26 2.86 16.95
N ASP A 95 -0.82 2.58 17.69
CA ASP A 95 -0.90 1.35 18.49
C ASP A 95 -0.91 0.11 17.59
N ASP A 96 -0.49 -1.04 18.13
CA ASP A 96 -0.35 -2.30 17.40
C ASP A 96 -1.64 -2.71 16.69
N GLY A 97 -2.81 -2.47 17.30
CA GLY A 97 -4.10 -2.82 16.72
C GLY A 97 -4.47 -1.94 15.51
N THR A 98 -4.13 -0.66 15.55
CA THR A 98 -4.28 0.25 14.41
C THR A 98 -3.28 -0.11 13.30
N ARG A 99 -2.02 -0.36 13.65
CA ARG A 99 -0.95 -0.76 12.72
C ARG A 99 -1.30 -2.05 11.98
N ALA A 100 -1.75 -3.08 12.70
CA ALA A 100 -2.14 -4.36 12.12
C ALA A 100 -3.27 -4.19 11.08
N LYS A 101 -4.32 -3.43 11.43
CA LYS A 101 -5.44 -3.16 10.51
C LYS A 101 -5.00 -2.42 9.24
N TRP A 102 -4.05 -1.50 9.34
CA TRP A 102 -3.50 -0.84 8.16
C TRP A 102 -2.78 -1.82 7.25
N LEU A 103 -1.93 -2.68 7.82
CA LEU A 103 -1.19 -3.67 7.04
C LEU A 103 -2.12 -4.73 6.42
N GLU A 104 -3.15 -5.19 7.13
CA GLU A 104 -4.17 -6.11 6.60
C GLU A 104 -4.88 -5.51 5.39
N ARG A 105 -5.25 -4.23 5.46
CA ARG A 105 -5.90 -3.49 4.37
C ARG A 105 -4.98 -3.28 3.17
N LEU A 106 -3.73 -2.88 3.43
CA LEU A 106 -2.72 -2.74 2.40
C LEU A 106 -2.42 -4.09 1.74
N TRP A 107 -2.40 -5.17 2.50
CA TRP A 107 -2.19 -6.52 2.01
C TRP A 107 -3.34 -6.95 1.10
N GLY A 108 -4.59 -6.74 1.51
CA GLY A 108 -5.76 -6.97 0.66
C GLY A 108 -5.68 -6.19 -0.66
N ALA A 109 -5.38 -4.89 -0.59
CA ALA A 109 -5.21 -4.05 -1.78
C ALA A 109 -4.07 -4.54 -2.68
N TYR A 110 -2.95 -4.96 -2.10
CA TYR A 110 -1.80 -5.51 -2.81
C TYR A 110 -2.15 -6.83 -3.52
N GLN A 111 -2.93 -7.70 -2.87
CA GLN A 111 -3.35 -8.97 -3.46
C GLN A 111 -4.34 -8.77 -4.62
N ASP A 112 -5.28 -7.83 -4.47
CA ASP A 112 -6.30 -7.48 -5.48
C ASP A 112 -5.76 -6.64 -6.67
N ASP A 113 -4.47 -6.29 -6.65
CA ASP A 113 -3.84 -5.40 -7.64
C ASP A 113 -3.51 -6.12 -8.97
N ASP A 114 -4.50 -6.36 -9.84
CA ASP A 114 -4.35 -7.14 -11.08
C ASP A 114 -3.23 -6.62 -12.00
N ILE A 115 -3.17 -5.29 -12.20
CA ILE A 115 -2.03 -4.63 -12.83
C ILE A 115 -1.11 -4.19 -11.70
N PRO A 116 0.19 -4.56 -11.68
CA PRO A 116 1.10 -4.40 -10.53
C PRO A 116 1.49 -2.93 -10.25
N TYR A 117 0.51 -2.07 -9.98
CA TYR A 117 0.72 -0.66 -9.62
C TYR A 117 1.16 -0.50 -8.16
N LEU A 118 0.83 -1.46 -7.30
CA LEU A 118 1.17 -1.47 -5.88
C LEU A 118 2.39 -2.36 -5.57
N GLU A 119 3.02 -2.99 -6.58
CA GLU A 119 4.14 -3.93 -6.37
C GLU A 119 5.29 -3.33 -5.54
N SER A 120 5.62 -2.05 -5.76
CA SER A 120 6.68 -1.36 -4.98
C SER A 120 6.35 -1.21 -3.50
N LEU A 121 5.10 -1.37 -3.07
CA LEU A 121 4.72 -1.43 -1.66
C LEU A 121 5.38 -2.62 -0.94
N GLY A 122 5.68 -3.70 -1.66
CA GLY A 122 6.38 -4.86 -1.13
C GLY A 122 7.79 -4.54 -0.64
N ASP A 123 8.51 -3.66 -1.34
CA ASP A 123 9.86 -3.22 -0.94
C ASP A 123 9.83 -2.49 0.41
N HIS A 124 8.75 -1.75 0.65
CA HIS A 124 8.53 -0.96 1.86
C HIS A 124 7.85 -1.73 3.00
N TRP A 125 7.56 -3.02 2.84
CA TRP A 125 6.71 -3.74 3.79
C TRP A 125 7.27 -3.79 5.21
N GLY A 126 8.58 -4.01 5.35
CA GLY A 126 9.27 -3.98 6.63
C GLY A 126 9.24 -2.60 7.30
N GLU A 127 9.34 -1.52 6.52
CA GLU A 127 9.24 -0.14 7.01
C GLU A 127 7.82 0.17 7.51
N LEU A 128 6.79 -0.30 6.78
CA LEU A 128 5.39 -0.17 7.16
C LEU A 128 5.05 -0.91 8.46
N CYS A 129 5.79 -1.97 8.80
CA CYS A 129 5.62 -2.71 10.05
C CYS A 129 5.97 -1.87 11.27
N ALA A 130 6.89 -0.92 11.15
CA ALA A 130 7.34 0.02 12.20
C ALA A 130 7.93 -0.59 13.49
N SER A 131 7.84 -1.91 13.70
CA SER A 131 8.52 -2.64 14.77
C SER A 131 8.96 -4.04 14.33
N PRO A 132 10.03 -4.60 14.93
CA PRO A 132 10.46 -5.98 14.67
C PRO A 132 9.38 -7.02 15.00
N GLU A 133 8.53 -6.78 16.00
CA GLU A 133 7.47 -7.69 16.42
C GLU A 133 6.38 -7.81 15.34
N VAL A 134 5.92 -6.66 14.82
CA VAL A 134 4.94 -6.63 13.73
C VAL A 134 5.55 -7.21 12.45
N ALA A 135 6.81 -6.88 12.16
CA ALA A 135 7.52 -7.45 11.02
C ALA A 135 7.65 -8.98 11.14
N SER A 136 7.97 -9.50 12.33
CA SER A 136 8.07 -10.94 12.56
C SER A 136 6.72 -11.63 12.36
N HIS A 137 5.62 -11.02 12.82
CA HIS A 137 4.28 -11.55 12.58
C HIS A 137 3.96 -11.66 11.08
N TRP A 138 4.20 -10.59 10.32
CA TRP A 138 4.00 -10.63 8.86
C TRP A 138 4.93 -11.61 8.14
N ALA A 139 6.16 -11.76 8.62
CA ALA A 139 7.06 -12.79 8.10
C ALA A 139 6.47 -14.20 8.31
N ASP A 140 5.90 -14.48 9.48
CA ASP A 140 5.28 -15.78 9.77
C ASP A 140 4.04 -16.05 8.89
N GLU A 141 3.21 -15.03 8.65
CA GLU A 141 2.04 -15.14 7.76
C GLU A 141 2.44 -15.45 6.31
N LEU A 142 3.55 -14.90 5.82
CA LEU A 142 3.91 -14.95 4.40
C LEU A 142 4.94 -16.05 4.05
N ILE A 143 5.78 -16.48 5.00
CA ILE A 143 6.92 -17.37 4.73
C ILE A 143 6.50 -18.77 4.26
N GLY A 144 5.36 -19.27 4.73
CA GLY A 144 4.82 -20.56 4.30
C GLY A 144 4.58 -20.59 2.79
N THR A 145 3.85 -19.58 2.30
CA THR A 145 3.54 -19.45 0.87
C THR A 145 4.78 -19.16 0.03
N CYS A 146 5.73 -18.36 0.53
CA CYS A 146 7.00 -18.14 -0.17
C CYS A 146 7.80 -19.43 -0.34
N LYS A 147 7.91 -20.26 0.71
CA LYS A 147 8.61 -21.54 0.65
C LYS A 147 7.94 -22.51 -0.33
N MET A 148 6.60 -22.56 -0.36
CA MET A 148 5.88 -23.37 -1.35
C MET A 148 6.15 -22.88 -2.77
N ALA A 149 6.05 -21.56 -3.01
CA ALA A 149 6.33 -20.96 -4.31
C ALA A 149 7.75 -21.26 -4.83
N TRP A 150 8.72 -21.37 -3.93
CA TRP A 150 10.11 -21.72 -4.24
C TRP A 150 10.46 -23.21 -4.06
N SER A 151 9.46 -24.06 -3.90
CA SER A 151 9.69 -25.50 -3.73
C SER A 151 10.42 -26.10 -4.95
N PRO A 152 11.29 -27.11 -4.75
CA PRO A 152 11.81 -27.90 -5.86
C PRO A 152 10.72 -28.76 -6.53
N ASP A 153 9.60 -29.01 -5.83
CA ASP A 153 8.46 -29.77 -6.32
C ASP A 153 7.69 -28.99 -7.41
N PRO A 154 7.62 -29.49 -8.66
CA PRO A 154 6.87 -28.85 -9.73
C PRO A 154 5.39 -28.62 -9.45
N GLU A 155 4.75 -29.45 -8.60
CA GLU A 155 3.33 -29.33 -8.27
C GLU A 155 3.04 -28.24 -7.23
N LEU A 156 4.07 -27.81 -6.50
CA LEU A 156 3.96 -26.79 -5.44
C LEU A 156 4.57 -25.44 -5.83
N ARG A 157 5.60 -25.45 -6.68
CA ARG A 157 6.32 -24.24 -7.09
C ARG A 157 5.46 -23.34 -7.96
N GLY A 158 5.68 -22.03 -7.85
CA GLY A 158 4.89 -21.06 -8.60
C GLY A 158 5.27 -19.62 -8.30
N TYR A 159 4.44 -18.70 -8.78
CA TYR A 159 4.58 -17.27 -8.47
C TYR A 159 3.76 -16.92 -7.23
N PHE A 160 4.39 -16.24 -6.27
CA PHE A 160 3.71 -15.60 -5.16
C PHE A 160 3.98 -14.11 -5.15
N LYS A 161 2.92 -13.32 -5.29
CA LYS A 161 2.99 -11.85 -5.34
C LYS A 161 3.60 -11.23 -4.08
N GLY A 162 3.36 -11.85 -2.91
CA GLY A 162 3.87 -11.39 -1.61
C GLY A 162 5.30 -11.76 -1.29
N THR A 163 6.05 -12.31 -2.26
CA THR A 163 7.45 -12.72 -2.04
C THR A 163 8.28 -11.55 -1.49
N THR A 164 8.18 -10.38 -2.12
CA THR A 164 8.93 -9.19 -1.68
C THR A 164 8.48 -8.70 -0.31
N ASN A 165 7.17 -8.69 -0.03
CA ASN A 165 6.63 -8.33 1.29
C ASN A 165 7.19 -9.24 2.40
N CYS A 166 7.26 -10.55 2.14
CA CYS A 166 7.83 -11.53 3.07
C CYS A 166 9.31 -11.26 3.35
N LEU A 167 10.11 -11.06 2.29
CA LEU A 167 11.54 -10.78 2.43
C LEU A 167 11.79 -9.46 3.17
N SER A 168 11.04 -8.41 2.84
CA SER A 168 11.13 -7.12 3.50
C SER A 168 10.74 -7.23 5.00
N ALA A 169 9.73 -8.02 5.33
CA ALA A 169 9.36 -8.33 6.72
C ALA A 169 10.45 -9.11 7.47
N LEU A 170 11.03 -10.15 6.86
CA LEU A 170 12.11 -10.93 7.46
C LEU A 170 13.34 -10.06 7.78
N VAL A 171 13.71 -9.18 6.86
CA VAL A 171 14.83 -8.23 7.07
C VAL A 171 14.53 -7.30 8.23
N ALA A 172 13.34 -6.68 8.26
CA ALA A 172 12.94 -5.78 9.35
C ALA A 172 12.81 -6.49 10.72
N ALA A 173 12.47 -7.78 10.72
CA ALA A 173 12.43 -8.62 11.92
C ALA A 173 13.83 -9.11 12.37
N GLY A 174 14.89 -8.86 11.60
CA GLY A 174 16.23 -9.39 11.88
C GLY A 174 16.35 -10.91 11.67
N ARG A 175 15.52 -11.49 10.81
CA ARG A 175 15.41 -12.93 10.52
C ARG A 175 15.92 -13.26 9.11
N HIS A 176 17.16 -12.87 8.78
CA HIS A 176 17.79 -13.05 7.46
C HIS A 176 19.07 -13.89 7.51
#